data_AF-A0AA40IC40-F1
#
_entry.id   AF-A0AA40IC40-F1
#
_cell.length_a   1.000
_cell.length_b   1.000
_cell.length_c   1.000
_cell.angle_alpha   90.00
_cell.angle_beta   90.00
_cell.angle_gamma   90.00
#
_symmetry.space_group_name_H-M   'P 1'
#
loop_
_entity.id
_entity.type
_entity.pdbx_description
1 polymer ?
#
loop_
_entity_poly.entity_id
_entity_poly.type
_entity_poly.pdbx_seq_one_letter_code
_entity_poly.pdbx_strand_id
1 'polypeptide(L)'
;MGKRNNSQRKENVESPRKEISENEACNMTEKEFRVMVMEFIHRMDEKINNLCKNQEEMKSDIATIKNTMESFNSRLQEAEDRISELEDQVQKQAQAEQQLEKKIKKQEESLRELRDNMKRSNMRIIGLPEGQEEQQGLENLFEEIMTENFPDMGKIKVTQHASLTWPRTPGPAEMANPPPSYVRQNYHPDCEAAVNHQINLELYAAYVYTSMAFYFQSHELALNHCTQYFRKRSLKKREQAERLMWLQNQRGGRVLLENIHRPQQNEWESSLMAMEFAMLLAKRVNQSLLNLHNLAIDQKDAHLCEFLESHCLHEQVKFIKELGDHITQLRKMGAPESGLAEYLFDALTLNASKKN
;
A
#
# COMPACT_ATOMS: atom_id res chain seq x y z
N MET A 1 -10.17 -14.32 31.58
CA MET A 1 -10.02 -15.72 32.04
C MET A 1 -8.53 -16.02 32.09
N GLY A 2 -7.81 -16.05 33.21
CA GLY A 2 -8.22 -16.47 34.54
C GLY A 2 -7.86 -17.92 34.79
N LYS A 3 -6.56 -18.29 34.74
CA LYS A 3 -5.99 -19.42 35.50
C LYS A 3 -4.59 -19.06 35.97
N ARG A 4 -4.54 -18.42 37.14
CA ARG A 4 -3.37 -18.42 38.02
C ARG A 4 -3.17 -19.87 38.47
N ASN A 5 -2.13 -20.55 37.99
CA ASN A 5 -1.63 -21.73 38.69
C ASN A 5 -0.63 -21.26 39.74
N ASN A 6 -1.20 -21.05 40.92
CA ASN A 6 -0.53 -20.88 42.19
C ASN A 6 0.00 -22.26 42.59
N SER A 7 1.30 -22.52 42.41
CA SER A 7 1.96 -23.67 43.03
C SER A 7 2.91 -23.14 44.10
N GLN A 8 2.61 -23.53 45.34
CA GLN A 8 3.15 -22.97 46.58
C GLN A 8 4.68 -23.04 46.63
N ARG A 9 5.35 -21.89 46.58
CA ARG A 9 6.65 -21.73 47.27
C ARG A 9 6.36 -21.77 48.77
N LYS A 10 6.52 -22.94 49.39
CA LYS A 10 6.64 -23.04 50.84
C LYS A 10 7.93 -22.32 51.22
N GLU A 11 7.81 -21.12 51.77
CA GLU A 11 8.87 -20.50 52.55
C GLU A 11 9.24 -21.46 53.68
N ASN A 12 10.40 -22.11 53.56
CA ASN A 12 11.02 -22.79 54.68
C ASN A 12 11.54 -21.70 55.63
N VAL A 13 10.69 -21.30 56.57
CA VAL A 13 11.06 -20.43 57.69
C VAL A 13 12.05 -21.21 58.55
N GLU A 14 13.34 -20.96 58.35
CA GLU A 14 14.41 -21.52 59.17
C GLU A 14 14.31 -20.88 60.57
N SER A 15 13.93 -21.70 61.57
CA SER A 15 13.78 -21.28 62.97
C SER A 15 15.13 -20.82 63.55
N PRO A 16 15.18 -19.88 64.53
CA PRO A 16 16.43 -19.26 64.97
C PRO A 16 17.38 -20.29 65.59
N ARG A 17 18.56 -20.41 64.96
CA ARG A 17 19.65 -21.30 65.37
C ARG A 17 20.23 -20.82 66.71
N LYS A 18 20.31 -21.71 67.71
CA LYS A 18 21.20 -21.51 68.86
C LYS A 18 22.59 -22.02 68.48
N GLU A 19 23.52 -21.09 68.28
CA GLU A 19 24.95 -21.43 68.33
C GLU A 19 25.30 -21.70 69.79
N ILE A 20 25.60 -22.95 70.10
CA ILE A 20 26.01 -23.40 71.44
C ILE A 20 27.48 -23.00 71.61
N SER A 21 27.81 -22.27 72.68
CA SER A 21 29.19 -21.82 72.92
C SER A 21 30.09 -23.00 73.33
N GLU A 22 31.39 -22.94 73.02
CA GLU A 22 32.38 -24.01 73.33
C GLU A 22 32.35 -24.45 74.81
N ASN A 23 31.95 -23.58 75.73
CA ASN A 23 31.81 -23.87 77.16
C ASN A 23 30.66 -24.82 77.51
N GLU A 24 29.58 -24.85 76.72
CA GLU A 24 28.44 -25.74 76.96
C GLU A 24 28.72 -27.17 76.46
N ALA A 25 29.60 -27.33 75.46
CA ALA A 25 29.99 -28.63 74.93
C ALA A 25 30.92 -29.43 75.89
N CYS A 26 31.74 -28.75 76.70
CA CYS A 26 32.67 -29.40 77.64
C CYS A 26 32.00 -30.00 78.89
N ASN A 27 30.76 -29.62 79.20
CA ASN A 27 30.03 -30.08 80.41
C ASN A 27 28.98 -31.17 80.12
N MET A 28 28.92 -31.69 78.90
CA MET A 28 27.93 -32.69 78.47
C MET A 28 28.38 -34.12 78.78
N THR A 29 27.42 -35.00 79.03
CA THR A 29 27.71 -36.44 79.10
C THR A 29 28.00 -37.02 77.71
N GLU A 30 28.80 -38.09 77.62
CA GLU A 30 29.18 -38.71 76.34
C GLU A 30 27.96 -39.08 75.48
N LYS A 31 26.86 -39.51 76.12
CA LYS A 31 25.61 -39.86 75.45
C LYS A 31 24.95 -38.63 74.80
N GLU A 32 24.93 -37.50 75.49
CA GLU A 32 24.36 -36.25 74.98
C GLU A 32 25.22 -35.68 73.83
N PHE A 33 26.54 -35.78 73.93
CA PHE A 33 27.45 -35.41 72.85
C PHE A 33 27.23 -36.29 71.61
N ARG A 34 27.11 -37.62 71.76
CA ARG A 34 26.82 -38.55 70.65
C ARG A 34 25.49 -38.24 69.96
N VAL A 35 24.44 -37.89 70.71
CA VAL A 35 23.13 -37.50 70.15
C VAL A 35 23.26 -36.19 69.37
N MET A 36 23.92 -35.17 69.91
CA MET A 36 24.13 -33.90 69.22
C MET A 36 24.88 -34.09 67.89
N VAL A 37 25.93 -34.92 67.89
CA VAL A 37 26.70 -35.23 66.68
C VAL A 37 25.83 -35.95 65.65
N MET A 38 25.01 -36.93 66.05
CA MET A 38 24.07 -37.59 65.13
C MET A 38 23.05 -36.61 64.55
N GLU A 39 22.49 -35.72 65.34
CA GLU A 39 21.57 -34.70 64.84
C GLU A 39 22.26 -33.72 63.88
N PHE A 40 23.50 -33.33 64.16
CA PHE A 40 24.28 -32.49 63.26
C PHE A 40 24.57 -33.19 61.92
N ILE A 41 24.97 -34.47 61.97
CA ILE A 41 25.19 -35.30 60.78
C ILE A 41 23.89 -35.42 59.98
N HIS A 42 22.75 -35.70 60.63
CA HIS A 42 21.46 -35.81 59.94
C HIS A 42 21.05 -34.49 59.29
N ARG A 43 21.24 -33.35 59.97
CA ARG A 43 20.99 -32.02 59.40
C ARG A 43 21.91 -31.71 58.22
N MET A 44 23.18 -32.09 58.29
CA MET A 44 24.10 -31.94 57.18
C MET A 44 23.67 -32.80 55.99
N ASP A 45 23.27 -34.05 56.24
CA ASP A 45 22.81 -34.97 55.21
C ASP A 45 21.54 -34.46 54.51
N GLU A 46 20.59 -33.91 55.28
CA GLU A 46 19.38 -33.29 54.74
C GLU A 46 19.71 -32.08 53.83
N LYS A 47 20.63 -31.21 54.26
CA LYS A 47 21.09 -30.07 53.45
C LYS A 47 21.81 -30.53 52.18
N ILE A 48 22.68 -31.53 52.27
CA ILE A 48 23.39 -32.11 51.11
C ILE A 48 22.39 -32.69 50.12
N ASN A 49 21.42 -33.47 50.59
CA ASN A 49 20.39 -34.07 49.74
C ASN A 49 19.53 -33.02 49.01
N ASN A 50 19.15 -31.94 49.70
CA ASN A 50 18.44 -30.83 49.07
C ASN A 50 19.30 -30.10 48.02
N LEU A 51 20.59 -29.91 48.30
CA LEU A 51 21.52 -29.28 47.36
C LEU A 51 21.71 -30.14 46.10
N CYS A 52 21.83 -31.46 46.27
CA CYS A 52 21.92 -32.42 45.18
C CYS A 52 20.67 -32.39 44.28
N LYS A 53 19.46 -32.35 44.87
CA LYS A 53 18.21 -32.24 44.10
C LYS A 53 18.15 -30.96 43.27
N ASN A 54 18.45 -29.81 43.87
CA ASN A 54 18.50 -28.54 43.16
C ASN A 54 19.52 -28.58 42.00
N GLN A 55 20.66 -29.26 42.20
CA GLN A 55 21.67 -29.42 41.17
C GLN A 55 21.18 -30.29 39.99
N GLU A 56 20.38 -31.32 40.25
CA GLU A 56 19.76 -32.14 39.19
C GLU A 56 18.72 -31.36 38.39
N GLU A 57 17.87 -30.60 39.07
CA GLU A 57 16.89 -29.71 38.41
C GLU A 57 17.59 -28.68 37.52
N MET A 58 18.62 -28.01 38.02
CA MET A 58 19.43 -27.07 37.22
C MET A 58 20.08 -27.74 36.00
N LYS A 59 20.57 -28.98 36.13
CA LYS A 59 21.13 -29.72 34.99
C LYS A 59 20.06 -30.02 33.93
N SER A 60 18.85 -30.36 34.37
CA SER A 60 17.71 -30.60 33.47
C SER A 60 17.32 -29.34 32.70
N ASP A 61 17.24 -28.20 33.38
CA ASP A 61 16.94 -26.91 32.76
C ASP A 61 18.01 -26.49 31.76
N ILE A 62 19.29 -26.67 32.10
CA ILE A 62 20.43 -26.40 31.20
C ILE A 62 20.36 -27.26 29.95
N ALA A 63 20.03 -28.55 30.09
CA ALA A 63 19.87 -29.44 28.94
C ALA A 63 18.71 -28.98 28.03
N THR A 64 17.60 -28.56 28.64
CA THR A 64 16.46 -28.02 27.89
C THR A 64 16.84 -26.74 27.13
N ILE A 65 17.53 -25.80 27.79
CA ILE A 65 18.02 -24.56 27.16
C ILE A 65 18.94 -24.89 25.99
N LYS A 66 19.89 -25.82 26.18
CA LYS A 66 20.82 -26.25 25.11
C LYS A 66 20.07 -26.73 23.87
N ASN A 67 19.10 -27.62 24.03
CA ASN A 67 18.30 -28.14 22.91
C ASN A 67 17.52 -27.02 22.20
N THR A 68 16.95 -26.07 22.96
CA THR A 68 16.25 -24.93 22.36
C THR A 68 17.20 -24.01 21.59
N MET A 69 18.43 -23.83 22.09
CA MET A 69 19.44 -22.99 21.44
C MET A 69 19.97 -23.63 20.15
N GLU A 70 20.15 -24.95 20.13
CA GLU A 70 20.48 -25.71 18.91
C GLU A 70 19.37 -25.55 17.86
N SER A 71 18.10 -25.67 18.26
CA SER A 71 16.97 -25.44 17.35
C SER A 71 16.91 -24.01 16.80
N PHE A 72 17.18 -23.00 17.65
CA PHE A 72 17.27 -21.61 17.21
C PHE A 72 18.39 -21.38 16.20
N ASN A 73 19.57 -21.97 16.42
CA ASN A 73 20.70 -21.85 15.51
C ASN A 73 20.39 -22.44 14.13
N SER A 74 19.74 -23.61 14.05
CA SER A 74 19.35 -24.19 12.76
C SER A 74 18.38 -23.28 11.99
N ARG A 75 17.42 -22.67 12.69
CA ARG A 75 16.47 -21.73 12.08
C ARG A 75 17.13 -20.42 11.64
N LEU A 76 18.14 -19.97 12.38
CA LEU A 76 18.93 -18.79 12.02
C LEU A 76 19.74 -19.05 10.74
N GLN A 77 20.39 -20.21 10.65
CA GLN A 77 21.14 -20.59 9.45
C GLN A 77 20.24 -20.64 8.20
N GLU A 78 19.04 -21.23 8.33
CA GLU A 78 18.07 -21.24 7.22
C GLU A 78 17.64 -19.83 6.81
N ALA A 79 17.46 -18.93 7.78
CA ALA A 79 17.12 -17.54 7.49
C ALA A 79 18.27 -16.80 6.79
N GLU A 80 19.52 -17.04 7.19
CA GLU A 80 20.72 -16.47 6.55
C GLU A 80 20.85 -16.93 5.10
N ASP A 81 20.68 -18.22 4.83
CA ASP A 81 20.75 -18.77 3.47
C ASP A 81 19.66 -18.15 2.56
N ARG A 82 18.43 -17.98 3.08
CA ARG A 82 17.33 -17.33 2.36
C ARG A 82 17.59 -15.85 2.10
N ILE A 83 18.24 -15.13 3.03
CA ILE A 83 18.60 -13.73 2.84
C ILE A 83 19.65 -13.61 1.73
N SER A 84 20.66 -14.49 1.72
CA SER A 84 21.69 -14.55 0.68
C SER A 84 21.10 -14.75 -0.72
N GLU A 85 20.14 -15.68 -0.86
CA GLU A 85 19.48 -15.91 -2.16
C GLU A 85 18.64 -14.70 -2.61
N LEU A 86 17.96 -14.01 -1.68
CA LEU A 86 17.21 -12.80 -1.99
C LEU A 86 18.12 -11.64 -2.41
N GLU A 87 19.29 -11.49 -1.79
CA GLU A 87 20.28 -10.48 -2.16
C GLU A 87 20.75 -10.68 -3.61
N ASP A 88 21.04 -11.92 -4.01
CA ASP A 88 21.40 -12.28 -5.38
C ASP A 88 20.29 -11.95 -6.38
N GLN A 89 19.03 -12.21 -6.02
CA GLN A 89 17.87 -11.89 -6.86
C GLN A 89 17.68 -10.38 -7.04
N VAL A 90 17.79 -9.61 -5.96
CA VAL A 90 17.70 -8.15 -5.98
C VAL A 90 18.80 -7.56 -6.86
N GLN A 91 20.02 -8.09 -6.79
CA GLN A 91 21.11 -7.61 -7.63
C GLN A 91 20.86 -7.88 -9.13
N LYS A 92 20.33 -9.06 -9.48
CA LYS A 92 19.93 -9.37 -10.86
C LYS A 92 18.81 -8.46 -11.35
N GLN A 93 17.82 -8.17 -10.51
CA GLN A 93 16.73 -7.25 -10.85
C GLN A 93 17.24 -5.83 -11.08
N ALA A 94 18.11 -5.32 -10.21
CA ALA A 94 18.71 -3.99 -10.36
C ALA A 94 19.48 -3.84 -11.68
N GLN A 95 20.19 -4.89 -12.11
CA GLN A 95 20.86 -4.90 -13.41
C GLN A 95 19.86 -4.87 -14.59
N ALA A 96 18.75 -5.60 -14.49
CA ALA A 96 17.70 -5.59 -15.51
C ALA A 96 17.00 -4.22 -15.62
N GLU A 97 16.74 -3.57 -14.49
CA GLU A 97 16.16 -2.22 -14.43
C GLU A 97 17.08 -1.19 -15.10
N GLN A 98 18.39 -1.24 -14.84
CA GLN A 98 19.36 -0.37 -15.52
C GLN A 98 19.37 -0.57 -17.05
N GLN A 99 19.17 -1.80 -17.53
CA GLN A 99 19.08 -2.06 -18.97
C GLN A 99 17.78 -1.50 -19.58
N LEU A 100 16.66 -1.64 -18.88
CA LEU A 100 15.38 -1.05 -19.30
C LEU A 100 15.46 0.48 -19.34
N GLU A 101 16.07 1.10 -18.34
CA GLU A 101 16.23 2.56 -18.30
C GLU A 101 17.04 3.08 -19.50
N LYS A 102 18.13 2.39 -19.88
CA LYS A 102 18.90 2.72 -21.09
C LYS A 102 18.07 2.61 -22.37
N LYS A 103 17.19 1.61 -22.47
CA LYS A 103 16.30 1.46 -23.62
C LYS A 103 15.27 2.59 -23.70
N ILE A 104 14.69 2.98 -22.56
CA ILE A 104 13.73 4.08 -22.48
C ILE A 104 14.40 5.39 -22.91
N LYS A 105 15.59 5.71 -22.38
CA LYS A 105 16.34 6.93 -22.78
C LYS A 105 16.59 6.98 -24.29
N LYS A 106 17.00 5.85 -24.89
CA LYS A 106 17.20 5.77 -26.35
C LYS A 106 15.91 5.98 -27.15
N GLN A 107 14.79 5.45 -26.66
CA GLN A 107 13.49 5.65 -27.30
C GLN A 107 13.01 7.11 -27.17
N GLU A 108 13.22 7.75 -26.01
CA GLU A 108 12.92 9.16 -25.80
C GLU A 108 13.72 10.08 -26.72
N GLU A 109 15.01 9.81 -26.91
CA GLU A 109 15.86 10.53 -27.87
C GLU A 109 15.32 10.41 -29.29
N SER A 110 14.99 9.19 -29.73
CA SER A 110 14.42 8.95 -31.06
C SER A 110 13.09 9.66 -31.26
N LEU A 111 12.21 9.67 -30.25
CA LEU A 111 10.94 10.42 -30.31
C LEU A 111 11.16 11.93 -30.34
N ARG A 112 12.20 12.44 -29.67
CA ARG A 112 12.59 13.84 -29.69
C ARG A 112 13.09 14.25 -31.08
N GLU A 113 13.96 13.45 -31.68
CA GLU A 113 14.44 13.67 -33.06
C GLU A 113 13.28 13.66 -34.06
N LEU A 114 12.35 12.70 -33.94
CA LEU A 114 11.18 12.62 -34.81
C LEU A 114 10.29 13.87 -34.66
N ARG A 115 10.07 14.31 -33.42
CA ARG A 115 9.31 15.53 -33.10
C ARG A 115 9.99 16.77 -33.67
N ASP A 116 11.30 16.90 -33.52
CA ASP A 116 12.05 18.05 -34.01
C ASP A 116 12.09 18.07 -35.55
N ASN A 117 12.15 16.90 -36.20
CA ASN A 117 12.01 16.77 -37.65
C ASN A 117 10.62 17.20 -38.14
N MET A 118 9.54 16.81 -37.45
CA MET A 118 8.17 17.26 -37.79
C MET A 118 7.98 18.77 -37.61
N LYS A 119 8.75 19.43 -36.73
CA LYS A 119 8.71 20.88 -36.54
C LYS A 119 9.50 21.65 -37.59
N ARG A 120 10.47 21.03 -38.27
CA ARG A 120 11.30 21.64 -39.33
C ARG A 120 10.63 21.67 -40.70
N SER A 121 9.31 21.81 -40.75
CA SER A 121 8.57 22.11 -41.98
C SER A 121 8.88 23.53 -42.46
N ASN A 122 10.15 23.82 -42.77
CA ASN A 122 10.61 25.06 -43.39
C ASN A 122 10.44 24.91 -44.90
N MET A 123 9.22 25.09 -45.40
CA MET A 123 9.05 25.38 -46.82
C MET A 123 9.62 26.78 -47.11
N ARG A 124 10.75 26.85 -47.80
CA ARG A 124 11.27 28.12 -48.35
C ARG A 124 10.54 28.43 -49.65
N ILE A 125 9.64 29.40 -49.63
CA ILE A 125 9.05 29.95 -50.86
C ILE A 125 10.06 30.95 -51.44
N ILE A 126 10.61 30.64 -52.62
CA ILE A 126 11.58 31.52 -53.31
C ILE A 126 10.86 32.83 -53.67
N GLY A 127 11.33 33.95 -53.12
CA GLY A 127 10.77 35.29 -53.37
C GLY A 127 10.24 36.01 -52.13
N LEU A 128 10.11 35.32 -50.99
CA LEU A 128 9.62 35.91 -49.73
C LEU A 128 10.73 36.03 -48.67
N PRO A 129 10.92 37.21 -48.04
CA PRO A 129 11.85 37.38 -46.92
C PRO A 129 11.37 36.64 -45.66
N GLU A 130 12.30 35.99 -44.95
CA GLU A 130 12.05 35.24 -43.71
C GLU A 130 11.41 36.16 -42.64
N GLY A 131 10.25 35.77 -42.10
CA GLY A 131 9.56 36.45 -41.00
C GLY A 131 8.35 37.32 -41.39
N GLN A 132 8.03 37.44 -42.69
CA GLN A 132 6.89 38.26 -43.15
C GLN A 132 5.51 37.67 -42.78
N GLU A 133 5.45 36.36 -42.55
CA GLU A 133 4.24 35.62 -42.13
C GLU A 133 3.70 36.05 -40.76
N GLU A 134 4.57 36.50 -39.84
CA GLU A 134 4.18 36.93 -38.49
C GLU A 134 3.54 38.33 -38.47
N GLN A 135 3.78 39.17 -39.50
CA GLN A 135 3.30 40.56 -39.53
C GLN A 135 1.98 40.74 -40.29
N GLN A 136 1.80 40.04 -41.41
CA GLN A 136 0.62 40.18 -42.26
C GLN A 136 -0.32 38.97 -42.24
N GLY A 137 0.10 37.84 -41.64
CA GLY A 137 -0.62 36.58 -41.68
C GLY A 137 -0.47 35.88 -43.04
N LEU A 138 -0.35 34.55 -43.01
CA LEU A 138 -0.17 33.71 -44.20
C LEU A 138 -1.27 33.91 -45.25
N GLU A 139 -2.51 34.17 -44.83
CA GLU A 139 -3.65 34.31 -45.75
C GLU A 139 -3.53 35.54 -46.66
N ASN A 140 -3.08 36.67 -46.12
CA ASN A 140 -2.93 37.90 -46.89
C ASN A 140 -1.77 37.81 -47.89
N LEU A 141 -0.70 37.11 -47.51
CA LEU A 141 0.47 36.90 -48.37
C LEU A 141 0.13 35.97 -49.54
N PHE A 142 -0.67 34.93 -49.29
CA PHE A 142 -1.15 34.05 -50.35
C PHE A 142 -2.10 34.76 -51.33
N GLU A 143 -2.98 35.62 -50.84
CA GLU A 143 -3.89 36.41 -51.69
C GLU A 143 -3.13 37.42 -52.56
N GLU A 144 -2.11 38.09 -52.01
CA GLU A 144 -1.26 39.03 -52.76
C GLU A 144 -0.47 38.31 -53.87
N ILE A 145 0.13 37.17 -53.57
CA ILE A 145 0.88 36.37 -54.56
C ILE A 145 -0.04 35.81 -55.66
N MET A 146 -1.25 35.37 -55.29
CA MET A 146 -2.25 34.84 -56.23
C MET A 146 -2.80 35.92 -57.16
N THR A 147 -3.02 37.12 -56.65
CA THR A 147 -3.50 38.26 -57.45
C THR A 147 -2.41 38.84 -58.35
N GLU A 148 -1.16 38.86 -57.90
CA GLU A 148 -0.03 39.38 -58.68
C GLU A 148 0.38 38.44 -59.83
N ASN A 149 0.35 37.12 -59.62
CA ASN A 149 0.80 36.15 -60.62
C ASN A 149 -0.32 35.54 -61.47
N PHE A 150 -1.57 35.49 -60.98
CA PHE A 150 -2.68 34.82 -61.68
C PHE A 150 -4.01 35.62 -61.60
N PRO A 151 -4.08 36.82 -62.21
CA PRO A 151 -5.23 37.72 -62.10
C PRO A 151 -6.57 37.16 -62.62
N ASP A 152 -6.54 36.10 -63.45
CA ASP A 152 -7.73 35.52 -64.08
C ASP A 152 -8.32 34.29 -63.36
N MET A 153 -7.74 33.84 -62.24
CA MET A 153 -8.21 32.65 -61.52
C MET A 153 -9.59 32.79 -60.86
N GLY A 154 -10.10 34.02 -60.67
CA GLY A 154 -11.43 34.29 -60.11
C GLY A 154 -12.62 33.95 -61.04
N LYS A 155 -12.38 33.44 -62.26
CA LYS A 155 -13.44 33.18 -63.27
C LYS A 155 -13.61 31.70 -63.64
N ILE A 156 -12.89 30.78 -62.99
CA ILE A 156 -13.04 29.35 -63.30
C ILE A 156 -14.29 28.82 -62.57
N LYS A 157 -15.40 28.71 -63.30
CA LYS A 157 -16.55 27.89 -62.84
C LYS A 157 -16.10 26.44 -62.80
N VAL A 158 -15.99 25.89 -61.60
CA VAL A 158 -15.70 24.47 -61.38
C VAL A 158 -16.88 23.64 -61.90
N THR A 159 -16.80 23.16 -63.14
CA THR A 159 -17.61 22.03 -63.59
C THR A 159 -17.08 20.77 -62.94
N GLN A 160 -17.96 20.03 -62.27
CA GLN A 160 -17.67 18.77 -61.59
C GLN A 160 -16.97 17.80 -62.55
N HIS A 161 -15.67 17.59 -62.36
CA HIS A 161 -15.01 16.38 -62.84
C HIS A 161 -14.18 15.78 -61.70
N ALA A 162 -14.71 14.65 -61.22
CA ALA A 162 -14.06 13.57 -60.48
C ALA A 162 -12.69 13.87 -59.87
N SER A 163 -12.66 14.44 -58.66
CA SER A 163 -11.50 14.38 -57.79
C SER A 163 -11.55 13.10 -56.96
N LEU A 164 -10.65 12.16 -57.23
CA LEU A 164 -10.26 11.09 -56.32
C LEU A 164 -9.84 11.73 -54.98
N THR A 165 -10.72 11.64 -53.98
CA THR A 165 -10.45 12.14 -52.63
C THR A 165 -9.64 11.10 -51.86
N TRP A 166 -8.40 11.44 -51.50
CA TRP A 166 -7.75 10.85 -50.34
C TRP A 166 -8.58 11.20 -49.08
N PRO A 167 -8.74 10.30 -48.09
CA PRO A 167 -9.59 10.58 -46.94
C PRO A 167 -9.04 11.80 -46.19
N ARG A 168 -9.84 12.87 -46.11
CA ARG A 168 -9.57 14.00 -45.21
C ARG A 168 -9.46 13.45 -43.79
N THR A 169 -8.46 13.91 -43.04
CA THR A 169 -8.47 13.81 -41.59
C THR A 169 -9.76 14.47 -41.07
N PRO A 170 -10.57 13.77 -40.27
CA PRO A 170 -11.84 14.31 -39.80
C PRO A 170 -11.63 15.58 -38.97
N GLY A 171 -12.49 16.57 -39.15
CA GLY A 171 -12.42 17.83 -38.38
C GLY A 171 -12.72 17.62 -36.89
N PRO A 172 -12.54 18.66 -36.03
CA PRO A 172 -12.77 18.56 -34.58
C PRO A 172 -14.18 18.07 -34.19
N ALA A 173 -15.20 18.38 -35.00
CA ALA A 173 -16.58 17.92 -34.80
C ALA A 173 -16.79 16.44 -35.18
N GLU A 174 -15.94 15.91 -36.06
CA GLU A 174 -15.98 14.53 -36.57
C GLU A 174 -15.10 13.61 -35.70
N MET A 175 -14.18 14.19 -34.91
CA MET A 175 -13.48 13.55 -33.78
C MET A 175 -14.32 13.40 -32.51
N ALA A 176 -15.53 13.95 -32.45
CA ALA A 176 -16.39 13.87 -31.26
C ALA A 176 -16.94 12.45 -31.01
N ASN A 177 -16.98 11.60 -32.04
CA ASN A 177 -17.36 10.19 -31.93
C ASN A 177 -16.42 9.35 -32.81
N PRO A 178 -15.20 9.03 -32.32
CA PRO A 178 -14.31 8.14 -33.07
C PRO A 178 -15.01 6.80 -33.33
N PRO A 179 -14.73 6.13 -34.45
CA PRO A 179 -15.29 4.83 -34.73
C PRO A 179 -14.96 3.86 -33.58
N PRO A 180 -15.89 2.95 -33.22
CA PRO A 180 -15.69 2.02 -32.12
C PRO A 180 -14.40 1.23 -32.32
N SER A 181 -13.65 1.02 -31.23
CA SER A 181 -12.38 0.31 -31.27
C SER A 181 -12.54 -1.10 -31.83
N TYR A 182 -11.56 -1.56 -32.62
CA TYR A 182 -11.55 -2.90 -33.19
C TYR A 182 -11.63 -4.03 -32.14
N VAL A 183 -11.20 -3.77 -30.91
CA VAL A 183 -11.25 -4.75 -29.80
C VAL A 183 -12.52 -4.65 -28.97
N ARG A 184 -13.41 -3.69 -29.26
CA ARG A 184 -14.64 -3.48 -28.49
C ARG A 184 -15.66 -4.56 -28.82
N GLN A 185 -15.99 -5.38 -27.83
CA GLN A 185 -17.02 -6.42 -27.93
C GLN A 185 -17.83 -6.49 -26.64
N ASN A 186 -19.16 -6.42 -26.77
CA ASN A 186 -20.12 -6.48 -25.66
C ASN A 186 -19.77 -5.51 -24.51
N TYR A 187 -19.37 -4.28 -24.85
CA TYR A 187 -19.00 -3.26 -23.87
C TYR A 187 -19.88 -2.02 -24.09
N HIS A 188 -20.87 -1.82 -23.23
CA HIS A 188 -21.86 -0.76 -23.38
C HIS A 188 -21.25 0.62 -23.04
N PRO A 189 -21.58 1.72 -23.76
CA PRO A 189 -21.09 3.07 -23.45
C PRO A 189 -21.38 3.50 -21.99
N ASP A 190 -22.52 3.10 -21.43
CA ASP A 190 -22.83 3.40 -20.02
C ASP A 190 -21.87 2.70 -19.05
N CYS A 191 -21.49 1.45 -19.34
CA CYS A 191 -20.48 0.73 -18.56
C CYS A 191 -19.12 1.43 -18.67
N GLU A 192 -18.74 1.87 -19.88
CA GLU A 192 -17.52 2.64 -20.10
C GLU A 192 -17.48 3.94 -19.31
N ALA A 193 -18.58 4.71 -19.33
CA ALA A 193 -18.72 5.95 -18.57
C ALA A 193 -18.67 5.68 -17.05
N ALA A 194 -19.35 4.63 -16.59
CA ALA A 194 -19.38 4.26 -15.19
C ALA A 194 -18.01 3.73 -14.68
N VAL A 195 -17.23 3.03 -15.53
CA VAL A 195 -15.84 2.68 -15.23
C VAL A 195 -14.96 3.93 -15.12
N ASN A 196 -15.11 4.92 -16.01
CA ASN A 196 -14.41 6.20 -15.89
C ASN A 196 -14.77 6.94 -14.59
N HIS A 197 -16.06 6.95 -14.22
CA HIS A 197 -16.51 7.49 -12.94
C HIS A 197 -15.87 6.77 -11.74
N GLN A 198 -15.82 5.43 -11.79
CA GLN A 198 -15.20 4.63 -10.74
C GLN A 198 -13.70 4.88 -10.63
N ILE A 199 -12.99 5.02 -11.76
CA ILE A 199 -11.56 5.39 -11.80
C ILE A 199 -11.35 6.71 -11.05
N ASN A 200 -12.14 7.74 -11.34
CA ASN A 200 -12.01 9.03 -10.66
C ASN A 200 -12.33 8.91 -9.16
N LEU A 201 -13.31 8.09 -8.78
CA LEU A 201 -13.68 7.86 -7.38
C LEU A 201 -12.58 7.11 -6.59
N GLU A 202 -11.89 6.14 -7.20
CA GLU A 202 -10.74 5.46 -6.57
C GLU A 202 -9.54 6.41 -6.42
N LEU A 203 -9.29 7.27 -7.41
CA LEU A 203 -8.25 8.32 -7.33
C LEU A 203 -8.58 9.37 -6.26
N TYR A 204 -9.84 9.79 -6.15
CA TYR A 204 -10.30 10.65 -5.05
C TYR A 204 -10.08 9.99 -3.69
N ALA A 205 -10.41 8.71 -3.56
CA ALA A 205 -10.17 7.98 -2.32
C ALA A 205 -8.66 7.88 -1.99
N ALA A 206 -7.81 7.65 -2.99
CA ALA A 206 -6.36 7.68 -2.82
C ALA A 206 -5.86 9.04 -2.34
N TYR A 207 -6.45 10.13 -2.84
CA TYR A 207 -6.09 11.49 -2.44
C TYR A 207 -6.53 11.79 -1.00
N VAL A 208 -7.74 11.41 -0.61
CA VAL A 208 -8.22 11.50 0.78
C VAL A 208 -7.30 10.76 1.74
N TYR A 209 -6.93 9.51 1.44
CA TYR A 209 -6.02 8.74 2.30
C TYR A 209 -4.61 9.33 2.34
N THR A 210 -4.18 10.01 1.28
CA THR A 210 -2.92 10.77 1.31
C THR A 210 -3.02 11.92 2.31
N SER A 211 -4.13 12.68 2.27
CA SER A 211 -4.38 13.77 3.24
C SER A 211 -4.38 13.26 4.68
N MET A 212 -5.11 12.16 4.96
CA MET A 212 -5.13 11.53 6.29
C MET A 212 -3.73 11.11 6.75
N ALA A 213 -2.94 10.48 5.88
CA ALA A 213 -1.59 10.06 6.23
C ALA A 213 -0.70 11.22 6.66
N PHE A 214 -0.68 12.31 5.89
CA PHE A 214 0.16 13.47 6.20
C PHE A 214 -0.36 14.29 7.38
N TYR A 215 -1.66 14.22 7.67
CA TYR A 215 -2.21 14.75 8.92
C TYR A 215 -1.63 14.02 10.13
N PHE A 216 -1.66 12.68 10.15
CA PHE A 216 -1.09 11.90 11.28
C PHE A 216 0.43 11.98 11.38
N GLN A 217 1.12 12.32 10.28
CA GLN A 217 2.57 12.54 10.26
C GLN A 217 2.96 13.91 10.86
N SER A 218 2.01 14.82 11.04
CA SER A 218 2.28 16.15 11.61
C SER A 218 2.97 16.04 12.97
N HIS A 219 3.80 17.03 13.28
CA HIS A 219 4.53 17.10 14.55
C HIS A 219 3.61 17.22 15.77
N GLU A 220 2.36 17.65 15.57
CA GLU A 220 1.34 17.76 16.62
C GLU A 220 0.76 16.39 17.02
N LEU A 221 0.65 15.45 16.09
CA LEU A 221 0.06 14.13 16.33
C LEU A 221 1.11 13.02 16.45
N ALA A 222 2.10 13.00 15.55
CA ALA A 222 3.19 12.03 15.51
C ALA A 222 2.76 10.54 15.59
N LEU A 223 1.61 10.19 14.99
CA LEU A 223 1.07 8.81 14.96
C LEU A 223 1.61 8.06 13.74
N ASN A 224 2.78 7.42 13.91
CA ASN A 224 3.55 6.82 12.84
C ASN A 224 2.84 5.64 12.14
N HIS A 225 2.10 4.82 12.88
CA HIS A 225 1.44 3.65 12.29
C HIS A 225 0.11 4.03 11.62
N CYS A 226 -0.62 5.01 12.13
CA CYS A 226 -1.73 5.68 11.43
C CYS A 226 -1.26 6.26 10.09
N THR A 227 -0.12 6.96 10.10
CA THR A 227 0.51 7.46 8.88
C THR A 227 0.76 6.34 7.88
N GLN A 228 1.46 5.28 8.30
CA GLN A 228 1.78 4.14 7.42
C GLN A 228 0.53 3.43 6.91
N TYR A 229 -0.47 3.27 7.77
CA TYR A 229 -1.75 2.66 7.45
C TYR A 229 -2.43 3.40 6.29
N PHE A 230 -2.65 4.71 6.42
CA PHE A 230 -3.31 5.50 5.39
C PHE A 230 -2.45 5.66 4.13
N ARG A 231 -1.12 5.69 4.23
CA ARG A 231 -0.24 5.63 3.04
C ARG A 231 -0.43 4.31 2.27
N LYS A 232 -0.47 3.18 2.97
CA LYS A 232 -0.73 1.86 2.36
C LYS A 232 -2.12 1.83 1.69
N ARG A 233 -3.14 2.39 2.34
CA ARG A 233 -4.49 2.51 1.76
C ARG A 233 -4.53 3.40 0.52
N SER A 234 -3.82 4.53 0.55
CA SER A 234 -3.68 5.41 -0.59
C SER A 234 -3.06 4.70 -1.80
N LEU A 235 -1.96 3.96 -1.60
CA LEU A 235 -1.32 3.18 -2.66
C LEU A 235 -2.24 2.12 -3.25
N LYS A 236 -2.89 1.32 -2.38
CA LYS A 236 -3.84 0.29 -2.81
C LYS A 236 -4.99 0.87 -3.66
N LYS A 237 -5.43 2.09 -3.34
CA LYS A 237 -6.47 2.79 -4.14
C LYS A 237 -5.97 3.26 -5.50
N ARG A 238 -4.70 3.68 -5.63
CA ARG A 238 -4.08 3.96 -6.94
C ARG A 238 -3.97 2.69 -7.78
N GLU A 239 -3.54 1.58 -7.19
CA GLU A 239 -3.48 0.28 -7.88
C GLU A 239 -4.85 -0.15 -8.41
N GLN A 240 -5.92 0.06 -7.62
CA GLN A 240 -7.29 -0.22 -8.05
C GLN A 240 -7.73 0.67 -9.23
N ALA A 241 -7.41 1.97 -9.18
CA ALA A 241 -7.68 2.88 -10.30
C ALA A 241 -6.93 2.47 -11.57
N GLU A 242 -5.64 2.15 -11.47
CA GLU A 242 -4.83 1.68 -12.60
C GLU A 242 -5.35 0.38 -13.19
N ARG A 243 -5.81 -0.56 -12.36
CA ARG A 243 -6.42 -1.81 -12.82
C ARG A 243 -7.71 -1.56 -13.60
N LEU A 244 -8.53 -0.61 -13.17
CA LEU A 244 -9.73 -0.20 -13.91
C LEU A 244 -9.38 0.51 -15.23
N MET A 245 -8.35 1.36 -15.26
CA MET A 245 -7.86 1.96 -16.51
C MET A 245 -7.36 0.89 -17.49
N TRP A 246 -6.68 -0.14 -16.98
CA TRP A 246 -6.25 -1.27 -17.80
C TRP A 246 -7.44 -2.04 -18.37
N LEU A 247 -8.44 -2.38 -17.55
CA LEU A 247 -9.69 -3.00 -18.01
C LEU A 247 -10.37 -2.16 -19.09
N GLN A 248 -10.47 -0.85 -18.88
CA GLN A 248 -11.10 0.09 -19.83
C GLN A 248 -10.44 -0.01 -21.21
N ASN A 249 -9.11 -0.01 -21.25
CA ASN A 249 -8.34 -0.15 -22.49
C ASN A 249 -8.50 -1.54 -23.11
N GLN A 250 -8.49 -2.61 -22.30
CA GLN A 250 -8.68 -3.98 -22.78
C GLN A 250 -10.03 -4.18 -23.48
N ARG A 251 -11.09 -3.57 -22.95
CA ARG A 251 -12.45 -3.69 -23.50
C ARG A 251 -12.70 -2.76 -24.70
N GLY A 252 -11.67 -2.04 -25.16
CA GLY A 252 -11.77 -1.09 -26.27
C GLY A 252 -12.46 0.22 -25.90
N GLY A 253 -12.59 0.51 -24.61
CA GLY A 253 -13.05 1.79 -24.09
C GLY A 253 -11.97 2.87 -24.18
N ARG A 254 -12.29 4.05 -23.65
CA ARG A 254 -11.41 5.20 -23.53
C ARG A 254 -11.37 5.67 -22.08
N VAL A 255 -10.17 5.82 -21.57
CA VAL A 255 -9.95 6.42 -20.25
C VAL A 255 -10.14 7.93 -20.38
N LEU A 256 -11.14 8.45 -19.67
CA LEU A 256 -11.40 9.90 -19.58
C LEU A 256 -11.10 10.32 -18.13
N LEU A 257 -9.94 10.95 -17.93
CA LEU A 257 -9.55 11.46 -16.62
C LEU A 257 -10.22 12.81 -16.36
N GLU A 258 -10.79 12.95 -15.18
CA GLU A 258 -11.43 14.18 -14.70
C GLU A 258 -10.62 14.80 -13.56
N ASN A 259 -11.05 15.99 -13.13
CA ASN A 259 -10.46 16.64 -11.97
C ASN A 259 -10.71 15.81 -10.71
N ILE A 260 -9.64 15.53 -9.97
CA ILE A 260 -9.73 14.93 -8.64
C ILE A 260 -9.97 16.06 -7.64
N HIS A 261 -11.18 16.12 -7.09
CA HIS A 261 -11.53 17.15 -6.10
C HIS A 261 -10.71 17.00 -4.82
N ARG A 262 -10.38 18.14 -4.19
CA ARG A 262 -9.76 18.13 -2.86
C ARG A 262 -10.67 17.49 -1.82
N PRO A 263 -10.12 16.84 -0.78
CA PRO A 263 -10.91 16.38 0.36
C PRO A 263 -11.73 17.53 0.96
N GLN A 264 -12.90 17.20 1.51
CA GLN A 264 -13.80 18.20 2.10
C GLN A 264 -13.22 18.82 3.38
N GLN A 265 -12.27 18.14 4.04
CA GLN A 265 -11.62 18.57 5.26
C GLN A 265 -10.11 18.33 5.19
N ASN A 266 -9.36 19.25 5.80
CA ASN A 266 -7.90 19.19 5.91
C ASN A 266 -7.44 18.69 7.29
N GLU A 267 -8.29 18.90 8.30
CA GLU A 267 -8.09 18.43 9.67
C GLU A 267 -9.00 17.22 9.89
N TRP A 268 -8.42 16.13 10.41
CA TRP A 268 -9.16 14.88 10.64
C TRP A 268 -9.50 14.65 12.11
N GLU A 269 -9.19 15.63 12.96
CA GLU A 269 -9.41 15.71 14.40
C GLU A 269 -8.69 14.61 15.18
N SER A 270 -9.15 13.36 15.08
CA SER A 270 -8.65 12.19 15.82
C SER A 270 -8.50 10.98 14.90
N SER A 271 -7.78 9.97 15.38
CA SER A 271 -7.75 8.65 14.74
C SER A 271 -9.14 8.03 14.61
N LEU A 272 -10.04 8.24 15.57
CA LEU A 272 -11.42 7.76 15.49
C LEU A 272 -12.18 8.44 14.35
N MET A 273 -12.18 9.78 14.30
CA MET A 273 -12.88 10.55 13.27
C MET A 273 -12.33 10.26 11.87
N ALA A 274 -11.01 10.11 11.72
CA ALA A 274 -10.40 9.70 10.46
C ALA A 274 -10.85 8.31 10.01
N MET A 275 -10.91 7.34 10.92
CA MET A 275 -11.38 5.98 10.62
C MET A 275 -12.88 5.95 10.28
N GLU A 276 -13.70 6.75 10.95
CA GLU A 276 -15.13 6.90 10.65
C GLU A 276 -15.36 7.54 9.28
N PHE A 277 -14.58 8.56 8.92
CA PHE A 277 -14.62 9.13 7.57
C PHE A 277 -14.15 8.12 6.52
N ALA A 278 -13.07 7.39 6.79
CA ALA A 278 -12.59 6.32 5.91
C ALA A 278 -13.66 5.24 5.69
N MET A 279 -14.43 4.91 6.73
CA MET A 279 -15.57 3.99 6.65
C MET A 279 -16.68 4.53 5.75
N LEU A 280 -17.06 5.80 5.89
CA LEU A 280 -18.06 6.43 5.02
C LEU A 280 -17.61 6.44 3.56
N LEU A 281 -16.36 6.80 3.31
CA LEU A 281 -15.77 6.79 1.98
C LEU A 281 -15.72 5.36 1.41
N ALA A 282 -15.28 4.37 2.17
CA ALA A 282 -15.25 2.97 1.74
C ALA A 282 -16.65 2.46 1.35
N LYS A 283 -17.67 2.78 2.15
CA LYS A 283 -19.07 2.45 1.82
C LYS A 283 -19.57 3.16 0.56
N ARG A 284 -19.19 4.43 0.36
CA ARG A 284 -19.52 5.17 -0.87
C ARG A 284 -18.90 4.52 -2.11
N VAL A 285 -17.61 4.18 -2.03
CA VAL A 285 -16.91 3.49 -3.13
C VAL A 285 -17.55 2.12 -3.40
N ASN A 286 -17.88 1.36 -2.35
CA ASN A 286 -18.56 0.07 -2.48
C ASN A 286 -19.95 0.21 -3.12
N GLN A 287 -20.72 1.23 -2.74
CA GLN A 287 -22.03 1.49 -3.36
C GLN A 287 -21.89 1.81 -4.85
N SER A 288 -20.88 2.59 -5.23
CA SER A 288 -20.58 2.87 -6.64
C SER A 288 -20.23 1.60 -7.42
N LEU A 289 -19.45 0.69 -6.82
CA LEU A 289 -19.13 -0.61 -7.41
C LEU A 289 -20.35 -1.51 -7.56
N LEU A 290 -21.26 -1.53 -6.59
CA LEU A 290 -22.51 -2.28 -6.69
C LEU A 290 -23.42 -1.72 -7.79
N ASN A 291 -23.50 -0.39 -7.92
CA ASN A 291 -24.25 0.25 -9.00
C ASN A 291 -23.65 -0.09 -10.37
N LEU A 292 -22.31 -0.09 -10.49
CA LEU A 292 -21.60 -0.50 -11.71
C LEU A 292 -21.82 -1.99 -12.02
N HIS A 293 -21.83 -2.86 -11.01
CA HIS A 293 -22.09 -4.29 -11.17
C HIS A 293 -23.53 -4.55 -11.64
N ASN A 294 -24.52 -3.87 -11.05
CA ASN A 294 -25.91 -3.94 -11.51
C ASN A 294 -26.05 -3.45 -12.96
N LEU A 295 -25.38 -2.36 -13.32
CA LEU A 295 -25.36 -1.87 -14.70
C LEU A 295 -24.74 -2.91 -15.66
N ALA A 296 -23.68 -3.59 -15.25
CA ALA A 296 -23.07 -4.66 -16.04
C ALA A 296 -24.03 -5.85 -16.21
N ILE A 297 -24.80 -6.22 -15.18
CA ILE A 297 -25.86 -7.25 -15.26
C ILE A 297 -26.93 -6.83 -16.28
N ASP A 298 -27.44 -5.61 -16.18
CA ASP A 298 -28.49 -5.09 -17.05
C ASP A 298 -28.05 -5.07 -18.52
N GLN A 299 -26.78 -4.73 -18.75
CA GLN A 299 -26.14 -4.74 -20.07
C GLN A 299 -25.61 -6.11 -20.50
N LYS A 300 -25.82 -7.16 -19.69
CA LYS A 300 -25.39 -8.55 -19.94
C LYS A 300 -23.89 -8.67 -20.20
N ASP A 301 -23.06 -7.87 -19.52
CA ASP A 301 -21.61 -7.92 -19.59
C ASP A 301 -21.03 -8.83 -18.49
N ALA A 302 -21.02 -10.13 -18.78
CA ALA A 302 -20.54 -11.15 -17.83
C ALA A 302 -19.08 -10.93 -17.41
N HIS A 303 -18.22 -10.47 -18.33
CA HIS A 303 -16.80 -10.24 -18.02
C HIS A 303 -16.61 -9.07 -17.07
N LEU A 304 -17.37 -7.98 -17.24
CA LEU A 304 -17.32 -6.86 -16.30
C LEU A 304 -17.84 -7.27 -14.91
N CYS A 305 -18.90 -8.07 -14.83
CA CYS A 305 -19.39 -8.62 -13.56
C CYS A 305 -18.30 -9.44 -12.84
N GLU A 306 -17.70 -10.42 -13.53
CA GLU A 306 -16.65 -11.27 -12.97
C GLU A 306 -15.44 -10.47 -12.49
N PHE A 307 -15.02 -9.46 -13.27
CA PHE A 307 -13.93 -8.57 -12.89
C PHE A 307 -14.22 -7.82 -11.59
N LEU A 308 -15.43 -7.24 -11.46
CA LEU A 308 -15.82 -6.46 -10.28
C LEU A 308 -15.90 -7.34 -9.04
N GLU A 309 -16.45 -8.55 -9.17
CA GLU A 309 -16.52 -9.53 -8.09
C GLU A 309 -15.12 -9.95 -7.61
N SER A 310 -14.26 -10.31 -8.56
CA SER A 310 -12.94 -10.88 -8.28
C SER A 310 -11.93 -9.86 -7.74
N HIS A 311 -11.98 -8.62 -8.22
CA HIS A 311 -10.94 -7.63 -7.95
C HIS A 311 -11.39 -6.44 -7.10
N CYS A 312 -12.70 -6.19 -6.97
CA CYS A 312 -13.20 -4.99 -6.29
C CYS A 312 -14.06 -5.34 -5.06
N LEU A 313 -15.17 -6.04 -5.26
CA LEU A 313 -16.18 -6.25 -4.22
C LEU A 313 -15.65 -7.03 -3.01
N HIS A 314 -14.89 -8.11 -3.24
CA HIS A 314 -14.29 -8.88 -2.15
C HIS A 314 -13.29 -8.07 -1.33
N GLU A 315 -12.44 -7.28 -1.99
CA GLU A 315 -11.48 -6.41 -1.30
C GLU A 315 -12.19 -5.34 -0.47
N GLN A 316 -13.29 -4.78 -0.98
CA GLN A 316 -14.05 -3.75 -0.29
C GLN A 316 -14.76 -4.26 0.96
N VAL A 317 -15.39 -5.44 0.91
CA VAL A 317 -16.03 -6.03 2.10
C VAL A 317 -15.00 -6.30 3.20
N LYS A 318 -13.82 -6.83 2.84
CA LYS A 318 -12.72 -7.03 3.79
C LYS A 318 -12.26 -5.71 4.42
N PHE A 319 -12.09 -4.67 3.62
CA PHE A 319 -11.65 -3.38 4.10
C PHE A 319 -12.69 -2.68 4.99
N ILE A 320 -13.97 -2.74 4.63
CA ILE A 320 -15.07 -2.24 5.46
C ILE A 320 -15.11 -2.98 6.81
N LYS A 321 -14.92 -4.31 6.81
CA LYS A 321 -14.86 -5.08 8.06
C LYS A 321 -13.70 -4.63 8.93
N GLU A 322 -12.52 -4.47 8.35
CA GLU A 322 -11.32 -4.03 9.06
C GLU A 322 -11.48 -2.64 9.68
N LEU A 323 -12.01 -1.67 8.93
CA LEU A 323 -12.32 -0.34 9.47
C LEU A 323 -13.34 -0.42 10.62
N GLY A 324 -14.33 -1.31 10.53
CA GLY A 324 -15.31 -1.53 11.59
C GLY A 324 -14.67 -2.06 12.87
N ASP A 325 -13.68 -2.95 12.74
CA ASP A 325 -12.92 -3.48 13.88
C ASP A 325 -12.07 -2.39 14.53
N HIS A 326 -11.42 -1.55 13.74
CA HIS A 326 -10.60 -0.43 14.23
C HIS A 326 -11.45 0.60 14.97
N ILE A 327 -12.58 1.02 14.40
CA ILE A 327 -13.52 1.95 15.04
C ILE A 327 -14.04 1.37 16.35
N THR A 328 -14.38 0.07 16.37
CA THR A 328 -14.87 -0.60 17.58
C THR A 328 -13.80 -0.63 18.68
N GLN A 329 -12.54 -0.88 18.33
CA GLN A 329 -11.42 -0.87 19.28
C GLN A 329 -11.20 0.54 19.85
N LEU A 330 -11.11 1.55 18.99
CA LEU A 330 -10.91 2.95 19.40
C LEU A 330 -12.01 3.43 20.35
N ARG A 331 -13.29 3.17 20.03
CA ARG A 331 -14.42 3.50 20.90
C ARG A 331 -14.35 2.79 22.26
N LYS A 332 -13.98 1.50 22.28
CA LYS A 332 -13.83 0.73 23.53
C LYS A 332 -12.69 1.22 24.40
N MET A 333 -11.65 1.79 23.80
CA MET A 333 -10.50 2.36 24.51
C MET A 333 -10.78 3.79 25.00
N GLY A 334 -11.89 4.41 24.61
CA GLY A 334 -12.30 5.75 25.02
C GLY A 334 -11.69 6.87 24.17
N ALA A 335 -11.37 6.63 22.90
CA ALA A 335 -11.05 7.69 21.96
C ALA A 335 -12.34 8.44 21.52
N PRO A 336 -12.26 9.76 21.25
CA PRO A 336 -11.06 10.60 21.24
C PRO A 336 -10.73 11.23 22.61
N GLU A 337 -11.57 11.07 23.63
CA GLU A 337 -11.38 11.77 24.92
C GLU A 337 -10.11 11.31 25.67
N SER A 338 -9.68 10.07 25.44
CA SER A 338 -8.46 9.51 25.98
C SER A 338 -7.33 9.54 24.96
N GLY A 339 -6.42 10.51 25.08
CA GLY A 339 -5.22 10.58 24.22
C GLY A 339 -4.33 9.32 24.32
N LEU A 340 -4.35 8.63 25.46
CA LEU A 340 -3.66 7.34 25.62
C LEU A 340 -4.27 6.24 24.74
N ALA A 341 -5.58 6.30 24.47
CA ALA A 341 -6.25 5.31 23.63
C ALA A 341 -5.70 5.31 22.20
N GLU A 342 -5.53 6.50 21.61
CA GLU A 342 -5.02 6.66 20.25
C GLU A 342 -3.57 6.22 20.12
N TYR A 343 -2.74 6.60 21.10
CA TYR A 343 -1.33 6.17 21.16
C TYR A 343 -1.19 4.66 21.25
N LEU A 344 -1.96 4.01 22.15
CA LEU A 344 -1.95 2.56 22.29
C LEU A 344 -2.50 1.86 21.05
N PHE A 345 -3.53 2.40 20.41
CA PHE A 345 -4.07 1.87 19.16
C PHE A 345 -3.04 1.93 18.01
N ASP A 346 -2.35 3.05 17.86
CA ASP A 346 -1.25 3.21 16.89
C ASP A 346 -0.15 2.18 17.15
N ALA A 347 0.32 2.08 18.40
CA ALA A 347 1.44 1.24 18.77
C ALA A 347 1.16 -0.27 18.77
N LEU A 348 -0.06 -0.69 19.16
CA LEU A 348 -0.38 -2.10 19.38
C LEU A 348 -1.21 -2.70 18.23
N THR A 349 -2.21 -1.97 17.73
CA THR A 349 -3.12 -2.50 16.70
C THR A 349 -2.55 -2.28 15.30
N LEU A 350 -2.18 -1.04 14.96
CA LEU A 350 -1.71 -0.73 13.61
C LEU A 350 -0.29 -1.23 13.33
N ASN A 351 0.58 -1.32 14.35
CA ASN A 351 1.90 -1.92 14.21
C ASN A 351 1.84 -3.43 13.89
N ALA A 352 0.91 -4.17 14.53
CA ALA A 352 0.74 -5.61 14.30
C ALA A 352 0.34 -5.96 12.87
N SER A 353 -0.26 -5.03 12.13
CA SER A 353 -0.65 -5.21 10.72
C SER A 353 0.52 -5.38 9.74
N LYS A 354 1.78 -5.24 10.20
CA LYS A 354 2.99 -5.57 9.43
C LYS A 354 3.33 -7.05 9.38
N LYS A 355 2.76 -7.89 10.27
CA LYS A 355 3.17 -9.29 10.44
C LYS A 355 2.34 -10.31 9.67
N ASN A 356 1.31 -9.88 8.95
CA ASN A 356 0.41 -10.76 8.19
C ASN A 356 0.40 -10.45 6.69
#